data_AF-A0A811TF22-F1
#
_entry.id   AF-A0A811TF22-F1
#
_cell.length_a   1.000
_cell.length_b   1.000
_cell.length_c   1.000
_cell.angle_alpha   90.00
_cell.angle_beta   90.00
_cell.angle_gamma   90.00
#
_symmetry.space_group_name_H-M   'P 1'
#
loop_
_entity.id
_entity.type
_entity.pdbx_description
1 polymer ?
#
loop_
_entity_poly.entity_id
_entity_poly.type
_entity_poly.pdbx_seq_one_letter_code
_entity_poly.pdbx_strand_id
1 'polypeptide(L)'
;MESIRHNKKIIISVLLLFIFTSLGCIQQSDITPDSTEYVFNYTPYNSIAYYIMEDGVKTVYVIHNATQLDLIYMTSASSRSNFGMSNIVAVNRGNTANSYSYTISSRVIKGRKHVFIEFPPSTDFVAYTEKLEGNALAREIKGNNQIKVVLLPDYTTGSRFLGMPIPKPDKMYEDDSGRTIMEWNGSDIKGFSVKYYKRSAPIVLTYFFTILAVAAMLVLTYYRLKMQVLRKRREGR
;
A
#
# COMPACT_ATOMS: atom_id res chain seq x y z
N MET A 1 19.21 31.43 46.54
CA MET A 1 17.88 31.40 45.87
C MET A 1 17.90 31.92 44.42
N GLU A 2 19.06 32.06 43.78
CA GLU A 2 19.18 32.59 42.39
C GLU A 2 19.37 31.52 41.31
N SER A 3 19.93 30.35 41.65
CA SER A 3 20.15 29.26 40.69
C SER A 3 18.85 28.69 40.08
N ILE A 4 17.75 28.65 40.86
CA ILE A 4 16.45 28.11 40.40
C ILE A 4 15.76 29.04 39.39
N ARG A 5 16.00 30.37 39.47
CA ARG A 5 15.36 31.37 38.60
C ARG A 5 15.96 31.35 37.18
N HIS A 6 17.25 31.01 37.06
CA HIS A 6 17.94 30.90 35.76
C HIS A 6 17.48 29.65 34.99
N ASN A 7 17.34 28.52 35.67
CA ASN A 7 16.84 27.28 35.06
C ASN A 7 15.40 27.40 34.54
N LYS A 8 14.51 28.14 35.22
CA LYS A 8 13.14 28.38 34.73
C LYS A 8 13.11 29.18 33.42
N LYS A 9 13.99 30.19 33.27
CA LYS A 9 14.08 30.98 32.03
C LYS A 9 14.63 30.16 30.85
N ILE A 10 15.60 29.29 31.10
CA ILE A 10 16.16 28.39 30.09
C ILE A 10 15.13 27.35 29.67
N ILE A 11 14.40 26.74 30.63
CA ILE A 11 13.35 25.75 30.33
C ILE A 11 12.20 26.39 29.54
N ILE A 12 11.77 27.60 29.88
CA ILE A 12 10.72 28.32 29.13
C ILE A 12 11.21 28.70 27.72
N SER A 13 12.47 29.10 27.57
CA SER A 13 13.07 29.43 26.27
C SER A 13 13.16 28.19 25.36
N VAL A 14 13.58 27.04 25.91
CA VAL A 14 13.63 25.76 25.18
C VAL A 14 12.23 25.27 24.81
N LEU A 15 11.24 25.46 25.69
CA LEU A 15 9.84 25.12 25.42
C LEU A 15 9.22 26.00 24.32
N LEU A 16 9.54 27.31 24.30
CA LEU A 16 9.11 28.24 23.26
C LEU A 16 9.79 27.96 21.91
N LEU A 17 11.07 27.58 21.91
CA LEU A 17 11.79 27.18 20.70
C LEU A 17 11.20 25.88 20.09
N PHE A 18 10.67 24.98 20.93
CA PHE A 18 10.01 23.74 20.50
C PHE A 18 8.61 23.98 19.91
N ILE A 19 7.93 25.06 20.30
CA ILE A 19 6.59 25.40 19.77
C ILE A 19 6.72 25.97 18.35
N PHE A 20 7.77 26.74 18.05
CA PHE A 20 7.99 27.35 16.73
C PHE A 20 8.41 26.36 15.63
N THR A 21 8.88 25.16 15.97
CA THR A 21 9.25 24.13 14.97
C THR A 21 8.09 23.21 14.57
N SER A 22 6.88 23.42 15.12
CA SER A 22 5.70 22.59 14.83
C SER A 22 4.77 23.12 13.73
N LEU A 23 5.00 24.33 13.23
CA LEU A 23 4.32 24.86 12.04
C LEU A 23 5.13 24.57 10.78
N GLY A 24 5.32 23.28 10.50
CA GLY A 24 5.76 22.82 9.20
C GLY A 24 4.61 22.88 8.21
N CYS A 25 4.33 24.05 7.63
CA CYS A 25 3.68 24.10 6.33
C CYS A 25 4.70 23.55 5.33
N ILE A 26 4.49 22.33 4.85
CA ILE A 26 5.30 21.78 3.76
C ILE A 26 4.92 22.57 2.51
N GLN A 27 5.78 23.51 2.16
CA GLN A 27 5.68 24.25 0.90
C GLN A 27 6.13 23.32 -0.23
N GLN A 28 5.35 23.40 -1.31
CA GLN A 28 5.37 22.60 -2.52
C GLN A 28 6.79 22.37 -3.07
N SER A 29 7.13 21.12 -3.38
CA SER A 29 8.24 20.86 -4.30
C SER A 29 7.71 21.09 -5.71
N ASP A 30 8.38 21.97 -6.45
CA ASP A 30 8.09 22.36 -7.84
C ASP A 30 8.37 21.19 -8.82
N ILE A 31 7.62 20.10 -8.67
CA ILE A 31 7.38 19.16 -9.76
C ILE A 31 5.97 19.46 -10.23
N THR A 32 5.84 20.08 -11.39
CA THR A 32 4.54 20.27 -12.03
C THR A 32 3.92 18.89 -12.18
N PRO A 33 2.79 18.60 -11.52
CA PRO A 33 2.30 17.24 -11.45
C PRO A 33 1.74 16.85 -12.83
N ASP A 34 2.30 15.80 -13.42
CA ASP A 34 1.93 15.37 -14.76
C ASP A 34 0.65 14.52 -14.69
N SER A 35 -0.46 15.11 -15.14
CA SER A 35 -1.75 14.44 -15.15
C SER A 35 -1.84 13.35 -16.22
N THR A 36 -0.98 13.37 -17.25
CA THR A 36 -1.00 12.37 -18.34
C THR A 36 -0.55 10.99 -17.88
N GLU A 37 0.12 10.92 -16.74
CA GLU A 37 0.58 9.70 -16.10
C GLU A 37 -0.53 8.84 -15.49
N TYR A 38 -1.74 9.38 -15.36
CA TYR A 38 -2.88 8.75 -14.71
C TYR A 38 -3.99 8.41 -15.69
N VAL A 39 -4.63 7.25 -15.47
CA VAL A 39 -5.79 6.83 -16.25
C VAL A 39 -7.06 7.32 -15.56
N PHE A 40 -7.60 8.44 -16.03
CA PHE A 40 -8.87 8.99 -15.55
C PHE A 40 -10.04 8.35 -16.26
N ASN A 41 -10.70 7.39 -15.60
CA ASN A 41 -11.95 6.82 -16.09
C ASN A 41 -13.11 7.35 -15.25
N TYR A 42 -14.00 8.12 -15.88
CA TYR A 42 -15.15 8.70 -15.18
C TYR A 42 -16.19 7.62 -14.87
N THR A 43 -16.67 7.63 -13.63
CA THR A 43 -17.80 6.81 -13.19
C THR A 43 -18.87 7.73 -12.59
N PRO A 44 -20.16 7.38 -12.70
CA PRO A 44 -21.25 8.20 -12.15
C PRO A 44 -21.37 8.12 -10.62
N TYR A 45 -20.45 7.41 -9.96
CA TYR A 45 -20.39 7.20 -8.51
C TYR A 45 -18.96 7.35 -8.02
N ASN A 46 -18.74 7.46 -6.71
CA ASN A 46 -17.39 7.52 -6.17
C ASN A 46 -16.66 6.19 -6.41
N SER A 47 -15.45 6.26 -6.92
CA SER A 47 -14.64 5.07 -7.20
C SER A 47 -13.16 5.34 -6.99
N ILE A 48 -12.41 4.27 -6.72
CA ILE A 48 -10.98 4.33 -6.45
C ILE A 48 -10.30 3.27 -7.30
N ALA A 49 -9.34 3.68 -8.12
CA ALA A 49 -8.52 2.79 -8.91
C ALA A 49 -7.07 2.81 -8.40
N TYR A 50 -6.52 1.63 -8.13
CA TYR A 50 -5.13 1.43 -7.74
C TYR A 50 -4.40 0.71 -8.88
N TYR A 51 -3.39 1.33 -9.45
CA TYR A 51 -2.51 0.76 -10.47
C TYR A 51 -1.15 0.47 -9.84
N ILE A 52 -0.88 -0.80 -9.55
CA ILE A 52 0.39 -1.21 -8.94
C ILE A 52 1.49 -1.12 -10.01
N MET A 53 2.65 -0.59 -9.61
CA MET A 53 3.86 -0.40 -10.41
C MET A 53 5.05 -1.08 -9.69
N GLU A 54 6.23 -1.11 -10.32
CA GLU A 54 7.39 -1.83 -9.77
C GLU A 54 7.88 -1.24 -8.45
N ASP A 55 7.76 0.08 -8.29
CA ASP A 55 8.27 0.84 -7.15
C ASP A 55 7.18 1.56 -6.35
N GLY A 56 5.91 1.35 -6.68
CA GLY A 56 4.81 2.10 -6.08
C GLY A 56 3.42 1.73 -6.57
N VAL A 57 2.47 2.59 -6.26
CA VAL A 57 1.09 2.51 -6.75
C VAL A 57 0.60 3.89 -7.11
N LYS A 58 -0.02 3.99 -8.28
CA LYS A 58 -0.80 5.15 -8.71
C LYS A 58 -2.23 4.96 -8.26
N THR A 59 -2.75 5.90 -7.50
CA THR A 59 -4.13 5.88 -7.03
C THR A 59 -4.91 7.00 -7.70
N VAL A 60 -6.10 6.69 -8.20
CA VAL A 60 -7.01 7.66 -8.82
C VAL A 60 -8.37 7.56 -8.13
N TYR A 61 -8.81 8.66 -7.54
CA TYR A 61 -10.15 8.83 -6.98
C TYR A 61 -11.03 9.54 -7.99
N VAL A 62 -12.23 9.01 -8.19
CA VAL A 62 -13.35 9.71 -8.79
C VAL A 62 -14.21 10.23 -7.65
N ILE A 63 -14.39 11.54 -7.59
CA ILE A 63 -15.02 12.22 -6.46
C ILE A 63 -16.24 12.98 -6.97
N HIS A 64 -17.38 12.79 -6.30
CA HIS A 64 -18.60 13.51 -6.56
C HIS A 64 -19.01 14.34 -5.34
N ASN A 65 -19.22 15.63 -5.56
CA ASN A 65 -19.78 16.56 -4.57
C ASN A 65 -19.04 16.54 -3.21
N ALA A 66 -17.71 16.51 -3.26
CA ALA A 66 -16.86 16.65 -2.08
C ALA A 66 -15.74 17.64 -2.36
N THR A 67 -15.23 18.27 -1.31
CA THR A 67 -14.13 19.24 -1.36
C THR A 67 -12.91 18.78 -0.58
N GLN A 68 -12.99 17.59 0.02
CA GLN A 68 -11.96 17.03 0.87
C GLN A 68 -11.93 15.50 0.73
N LEU A 69 -10.72 14.96 0.63
CA LEU A 69 -10.44 13.53 0.67
C LEU A 69 -9.71 13.21 1.98
N ASP A 70 -10.23 12.24 2.75
CA ASP A 70 -9.64 11.76 4.00
C ASP A 70 -9.02 10.37 3.81
N LEU A 71 -7.70 10.31 3.88
CA LEU A 71 -6.89 9.12 3.69
C LEU A 71 -6.37 8.62 5.03
N ILE A 72 -6.64 7.35 5.35
CA ILE A 72 -6.12 6.70 6.56
C ILE A 72 -4.88 5.89 6.21
N TYR A 73 -3.77 6.18 6.88
CA TYR A 73 -2.56 5.39 6.79
C TYR A 73 -2.43 4.43 7.95
N MET A 74 -2.27 3.14 7.62
CA MET A 74 -1.94 2.08 8.58
C MET A 74 -0.44 2.14 8.90
N THR A 75 0.03 3.23 9.49
CA THR A 75 1.42 3.31 9.96
C THR A 75 1.52 2.61 11.32
N SER A 76 2.49 1.71 11.48
CA SER A 76 2.99 1.34 12.80
C SER A 76 3.49 2.61 13.49
N ALA A 77 3.20 2.77 14.78
CA ALA A 77 3.33 4.02 15.53
C ALA A 77 4.75 4.64 15.62
N SER A 78 5.75 4.12 14.90
CA SER A 78 7.16 4.47 15.01
C SER A 78 7.82 5.06 13.76
N SER A 79 7.22 5.07 12.56
CA SER A 79 7.88 5.66 11.39
C SER A 79 7.57 7.16 11.26
N ARG A 80 8.53 7.99 11.68
CA ARG A 80 8.66 9.43 11.32
C ARG A 80 8.96 9.63 9.82
N SER A 81 8.48 8.77 8.92
CA SER A 81 8.72 8.99 7.49
C SER A 81 7.79 10.08 6.97
N ASN A 82 8.42 11.03 6.28
CA ASN A 82 7.75 12.02 5.47
C ASN A 82 6.69 11.35 4.59
N PHE A 83 5.57 12.04 4.42
CA PHE A 83 4.45 11.65 3.59
C PHE A 83 4.94 11.03 2.27
N GLY A 84 4.73 9.72 2.10
CA GLY A 84 5.26 8.95 0.96
C GLY A 84 4.45 9.11 -0.33
N MET A 85 3.57 10.12 -0.42
CA MET A 85 2.87 10.43 -1.66
C MET A 85 3.63 11.51 -2.43
N SER A 86 3.64 11.36 -3.75
CA SER A 86 4.21 12.27 -4.72
C SER A 86 3.26 12.44 -5.91
N ASN A 87 3.54 13.44 -6.75
CA ASN A 87 2.80 13.70 -7.99
C ASN A 87 1.28 13.79 -7.78
N ILE A 88 0.84 14.62 -6.83
CA ILE A 88 -0.58 14.78 -6.51
C ILE A 88 -1.22 15.70 -7.54
N VAL A 89 -2.33 15.26 -8.12
CA VAL A 89 -3.07 15.95 -9.17
C VAL A 89 -4.54 16.03 -8.75
N ALA A 90 -5.12 17.22 -8.79
CA ALA A 90 -6.57 17.42 -8.70
C ALA A 90 -7.05 18.01 -10.01
N VAL A 91 -7.96 17.36 -10.73
CA VAL A 91 -8.40 17.80 -12.08
C VAL A 91 -9.90 17.70 -12.27
N ASN A 92 -10.41 18.48 -13.22
CA ASN A 92 -11.77 18.40 -13.72
C ASN A 92 -11.83 17.50 -14.97
N ARG A 93 -12.95 16.80 -15.17
CA ARG A 93 -13.20 15.94 -16.33
C ARG A 93 -13.11 16.68 -17.66
N GLY A 94 -13.57 17.92 -17.72
CA GLY A 94 -13.54 18.76 -18.93
C GLY A 94 -12.16 19.33 -19.24
N ASN A 95 -11.23 19.34 -18.28
CA ASN A 95 -9.87 19.84 -18.48
C ASN A 95 -8.89 19.13 -17.55
N THR A 96 -8.37 17.99 -18.02
CA THR A 96 -7.37 17.21 -17.28
C THR A 96 -5.94 17.75 -17.42
N ALA A 97 -5.69 18.67 -18.36
CA ALA A 97 -4.36 19.25 -18.58
C ALA A 97 -3.97 20.27 -17.49
N ASN A 98 -4.96 20.94 -16.90
CA ASN A 98 -4.75 21.94 -15.88
C ASN A 98 -5.13 21.41 -14.50
N SER A 99 -4.13 21.09 -13.68
CA SER A 99 -4.35 20.71 -12.29
C SER A 99 -4.78 21.91 -11.45
N TYR A 100 -5.79 21.71 -10.61
CA TYR A 100 -6.17 22.65 -9.57
C TYR A 100 -5.15 22.67 -8.43
N SER A 101 -5.09 23.81 -7.73
CA SER A 101 -4.39 23.90 -6.46
C SER A 101 -5.10 23.05 -5.41
N TYR A 102 -4.32 22.49 -4.50
CA TYR A 102 -4.80 21.68 -3.39
C TYR A 102 -4.03 22.01 -2.12
N THR A 103 -4.64 21.75 -0.98
CA THR A 103 -4.01 21.91 0.34
C THR A 103 -3.96 20.56 1.04
N ILE A 104 -2.80 20.23 1.61
CA ILE A 104 -2.64 18.99 2.37
C ILE A 104 -2.48 19.33 3.85
N SER A 105 -3.25 18.66 4.69
CA SER A 105 -3.05 18.67 6.13
C SER A 105 -3.02 17.25 6.68
N SER A 106 -2.41 17.06 7.84
CA SER A 106 -2.40 15.76 8.50
C SER A 106 -2.70 15.91 9.99
N ARG A 107 -3.45 14.96 10.54
CA ARG A 107 -3.82 14.94 11.97
C ARG A 107 -3.86 13.50 12.47
N VAL A 108 -3.65 13.32 13.77
CA VAL A 108 -3.81 12.01 14.40
C VAL A 108 -5.17 11.94 15.06
N ILE A 109 -6.02 11.00 14.63
CA ILE A 109 -7.37 10.78 15.16
C ILE A 109 -7.44 9.33 15.66
N LYS A 110 -7.78 9.14 16.93
CA LYS A 110 -7.85 7.80 17.57
C LYS A 110 -6.57 6.96 17.35
N GLY A 111 -5.40 7.60 17.46
CA GLY A 111 -4.10 6.95 17.29
C GLY A 111 -3.72 6.59 15.85
N ARG A 112 -4.55 6.95 14.86
CA ARG A 112 -4.25 6.75 13.42
C ARG A 112 -3.92 8.07 12.76
N LYS A 113 -2.98 8.05 11.81
CA LYS A 113 -2.64 9.22 11.00
C LYS A 113 -3.66 9.35 9.87
N HIS A 114 -4.38 10.48 9.87
CA HIS A 114 -5.28 10.93 8.82
C HIS A 114 -4.60 12.01 8.00
N VAL A 115 -4.81 11.94 6.70
CA VAL A 115 -4.31 12.94 5.74
C VAL A 115 -5.51 13.47 5.00
N PHE A 116 -5.67 14.79 5.03
CA PHE A 116 -6.74 15.49 4.36
C PHE A 116 -6.15 16.22 3.15
N ILE A 117 -6.72 15.95 1.97
CA ILE A 117 -6.42 16.70 0.74
C ILE A 117 -7.66 17.52 0.43
N GLU A 118 -7.52 18.84 0.47
CA GLU A 118 -8.57 19.81 0.18
C GLU A 118 -8.39 20.37 -1.22
N PHE A 119 -9.49 20.46 -1.97
CA PHE A 119 -9.49 20.86 -3.37
C PHE A 119 -10.79 21.60 -3.73
N PRO A 120 -10.81 22.36 -4.84
CA PRO A 120 -12.00 23.09 -5.27
C PRO A 120 -13.20 22.16 -5.54
N PRO A 121 -14.44 22.63 -5.34
CA PRO A 121 -15.65 21.83 -5.55
C PRO A 121 -15.87 21.39 -7.00
N SER A 122 -15.15 21.99 -7.95
CA SER A 122 -15.15 21.62 -9.37
C SER A 122 -14.22 20.44 -9.69
N THR A 123 -13.62 19.80 -8.70
CA THR A 123 -12.70 18.66 -8.91
C THR A 123 -13.51 17.37 -9.12
N ASP A 124 -13.24 16.68 -10.22
CA ASP A 124 -13.84 15.36 -10.50
C ASP A 124 -12.89 14.21 -10.15
N PHE A 125 -11.58 14.46 -10.24
CA PHE A 125 -10.56 13.46 -9.97
C PHE A 125 -9.46 13.97 -9.05
N VAL A 126 -9.01 13.10 -8.15
CA VAL A 126 -7.80 13.30 -7.36
C VAL A 126 -6.91 12.09 -7.54
N ALA A 127 -5.68 12.29 -8.00
CA ALA A 127 -4.71 11.24 -8.22
C ALA A 127 -3.40 11.51 -7.49
N TYR A 128 -2.72 10.46 -7.10
CA TYR A 128 -1.39 10.55 -6.49
C TYR A 128 -0.62 9.25 -6.68
N THR A 129 0.70 9.34 -6.55
CA THR A 129 1.59 8.20 -6.55
C THR A 129 2.11 8.00 -5.14
N GLU A 130 2.22 6.76 -4.68
CA GLU A 130 2.86 6.44 -3.41
C GLU A 130 3.82 5.26 -3.57
N LYS A 131 4.93 5.28 -2.83
CA LYS A 131 5.84 4.14 -2.80
C LYS A 131 5.23 3.00 -2.00
N LEU A 132 5.37 1.78 -2.54
CA LEU A 132 4.95 0.56 -1.86
C LEU A 132 6.18 -0.15 -1.29
N GLU A 133 6.12 -0.45 0.01
CA GLU A 133 7.12 -1.31 0.65
C GLU A 133 6.69 -2.77 0.51
N GLY A 134 7.39 -3.49 -0.35
CA GLY A 134 7.14 -4.92 -0.61
C GLY A 134 5.92 -5.20 -1.48
N ASN A 135 5.50 -6.47 -1.50
CA ASN A 135 4.54 -6.97 -2.49
C ASN A 135 3.10 -7.08 -1.94
N ALA A 136 2.67 -6.08 -1.15
CA ALA A 136 1.33 -6.05 -0.58
C ALA A 136 0.75 -4.63 -0.59
N LEU A 137 -0.48 -4.51 -1.06
CA LEU A 137 -1.27 -3.29 -0.99
C LEU A 137 -2.40 -3.51 0.03
N ALA A 138 -2.44 -2.72 1.09
CA ALA A 138 -3.53 -2.77 2.07
C ALA A 138 -4.03 -1.36 2.38
N ARG A 139 -5.34 -1.14 2.29
CA ARG A 139 -5.96 0.17 2.50
C ARG A 139 -7.24 0.03 3.31
N GLU A 140 -7.47 1.01 4.18
CA GLU A 140 -8.78 1.23 4.81
C GLU A 140 -9.62 2.10 3.87
N ILE A 141 -10.89 1.77 3.73
CA ILE A 141 -11.80 2.41 2.79
C ILE A 141 -12.88 3.13 3.58
N LYS A 142 -13.11 4.40 3.23
CA LYS A 142 -14.18 5.21 3.80
C LYS A 142 -15.33 5.37 2.81
N GLY A 143 -16.52 5.05 3.26
CA GLY A 143 -17.74 5.20 2.46
C GLY A 143 -17.92 4.07 1.44
N ASN A 144 -18.94 4.22 0.62
CA ASN A 144 -19.31 3.26 -0.41
C ASN A 144 -18.64 3.66 -1.72
N ASN A 145 -17.40 3.20 -1.93
CA ASN A 145 -16.65 3.44 -3.17
C ASN A 145 -16.43 2.12 -3.89
N GLN A 146 -16.63 2.12 -5.21
CA GLN A 146 -16.17 1.00 -6.01
C GLN A 146 -14.65 1.01 -6.09
N ILE A 147 -14.03 -0.14 -5.87
CA ILE A 147 -12.58 -0.27 -5.83
C ILE A 147 -12.13 -1.16 -6.96
N LYS A 148 -11.15 -0.67 -7.70
CA LYS A 148 -10.47 -1.40 -8.76
C LYS A 148 -8.98 -1.48 -8.44
N VAL A 149 -8.41 -2.67 -8.43
CA VAL A 149 -6.97 -2.89 -8.26
C VAL A 149 -6.45 -3.56 -9.53
N VAL A 150 -5.44 -2.96 -10.14
CA VAL A 150 -4.80 -3.44 -11.37
C VAL A 150 -3.36 -3.80 -11.04
N LEU A 151 -2.98 -5.05 -11.29
CA LEU A 151 -1.61 -5.52 -11.12
C LEU A 151 -0.74 -5.18 -12.33
N LEU A 152 0.58 -5.26 -12.14
CA LEU A 152 1.53 -5.21 -13.24
C LEU A 152 1.38 -6.41 -14.18
N PRO A 153 1.85 -6.28 -15.43
CA PRO A 153 2.08 -7.43 -16.31
C PRO A 153 2.95 -8.48 -15.62
N ASP A 154 2.68 -9.76 -15.88
CA ASP A 154 3.38 -10.92 -15.27
C ASP A 154 3.26 -11.08 -13.75
N TYR A 155 2.41 -10.29 -13.09
CA TYR A 155 2.06 -10.46 -11.68
C TYR A 155 0.65 -11.02 -11.52
N THR A 156 0.46 -11.77 -10.43
CA THR A 156 -0.83 -12.37 -10.10
C THR A 156 -1.04 -12.42 -8.58
N THR A 157 -2.22 -12.86 -8.17
CA THR A 157 -2.63 -13.04 -6.78
C THR A 157 -3.60 -14.23 -6.66
N GLY A 158 -4.03 -14.57 -5.45
CA GLY A 158 -5.05 -15.60 -5.23
C GLY A 158 -4.52 -16.99 -4.91
N SER A 159 -3.20 -17.18 -4.82
CA SER A 159 -2.63 -18.44 -4.33
C SER A 159 -2.86 -18.59 -2.83
N ARG A 160 -3.30 -19.79 -2.43
CA ARG A 160 -3.45 -20.15 -1.01
C ARG A 160 -2.16 -20.01 -0.21
N PHE A 161 -1.00 -20.21 -0.85
CA PHE A 161 0.31 -20.17 -0.19
C PHE A 161 0.97 -18.79 -0.21
N LEU A 162 0.76 -18.01 -1.27
CA LEU A 162 1.42 -16.70 -1.44
C LEU A 162 0.53 -15.52 -1.03
N GLY A 163 -0.77 -15.75 -0.89
CA GLY A 163 -1.74 -14.76 -0.43
C GLY A 163 -2.93 -14.65 -1.37
N MET A 164 -4.10 -14.63 -0.75
CA MET A 164 -5.36 -14.30 -1.42
C MET A 164 -5.76 -12.86 -1.08
N PRO A 165 -6.43 -12.14 -1.99
CA PRO A 165 -7.05 -10.87 -1.67
C PRO A 165 -8.08 -11.02 -0.54
N ILE A 166 -8.06 -10.09 0.41
CA ILE A 166 -8.98 -10.06 1.56
C ILE A 166 -9.63 -8.67 1.62
N PRO A 167 -10.96 -8.55 1.56
CA PRO A 167 -11.92 -9.61 1.27
C PRO A 167 -11.81 -10.09 -0.18
N LYS A 168 -12.44 -11.22 -0.49
CA LYS A 168 -12.49 -11.76 -1.86
C LYS A 168 -13.11 -10.69 -2.80
N PRO A 169 -12.51 -10.42 -3.97
CA PRO A 169 -13.08 -9.49 -4.94
C PRO A 169 -14.37 -10.04 -5.53
N ASP A 170 -15.27 -9.15 -5.92
CA ASP A 170 -16.53 -9.49 -6.58
C ASP A 170 -16.27 -9.99 -8.01
N LYS A 171 -15.31 -9.36 -8.68
CA LYS A 171 -14.84 -9.76 -10.01
C LYS A 171 -13.32 -9.79 -10.04
N MET A 172 -12.79 -10.80 -10.72
CA MET A 172 -11.37 -10.93 -11.01
C MET A 172 -11.23 -11.43 -12.43
N TYR A 173 -10.53 -10.67 -13.27
CA TYR A 173 -10.35 -10.96 -14.69
C TYR A 173 -9.01 -10.43 -15.18
N GLU A 174 -8.61 -10.82 -16.39
CA GLU A 174 -7.41 -10.28 -17.04
C GLU A 174 -7.81 -9.30 -18.14
N ASP A 175 -7.09 -8.19 -18.27
CA ASP A 175 -7.27 -7.27 -19.38
C ASP A 175 -6.55 -7.73 -20.65
N ASP A 176 -6.74 -7.00 -21.75
CA ASP A 176 -6.11 -7.30 -23.05
C ASP A 176 -4.58 -7.23 -22.99
N SER A 177 -4.01 -6.60 -21.97
CA SER A 177 -2.57 -6.52 -21.71
C SER A 177 -2.06 -7.64 -20.79
N GLY A 178 -2.91 -8.61 -20.42
CA GLY A 178 -2.59 -9.73 -19.55
C GLY A 178 -2.44 -9.38 -18.08
N ARG A 179 -2.87 -8.17 -17.67
CA ARG A 179 -2.81 -7.70 -16.28
C ARG A 179 -4.03 -8.19 -15.52
N THR A 180 -3.80 -8.65 -14.30
CA THR A 180 -4.88 -9.07 -13.40
C THR A 180 -5.59 -7.85 -12.82
N ILE A 181 -6.91 -7.80 -12.97
CA ILE A 181 -7.79 -6.77 -12.43
C ILE A 181 -8.71 -7.40 -11.39
N MET A 182 -8.87 -6.70 -10.26
CA MET A 182 -9.79 -7.06 -9.19
C MET A 182 -10.73 -5.90 -8.90
N GLU A 183 -12.02 -6.21 -8.73
CA GLU A 183 -13.05 -5.21 -8.46
C GLU A 183 -13.90 -5.56 -7.24
N TRP A 184 -14.22 -4.54 -6.45
CA TRP A 184 -15.17 -4.59 -5.33
C TRP A 184 -16.22 -3.50 -5.53
N ASN A 185 -17.49 -3.86 -5.49
CA ASN A 185 -18.62 -2.97 -5.78
C ASN A 185 -19.06 -2.09 -4.58
N GLY A 186 -18.15 -1.87 -3.63
CA GLY A 186 -18.23 -0.81 -2.62
C GLY A 186 -19.18 -0.99 -1.44
N SER A 187 -20.18 -1.87 -1.51
CA SER A 187 -21.27 -1.84 -0.52
C SER A 187 -20.84 -2.18 0.92
N ASP A 188 -19.81 -3.01 1.14
CA ASP A 188 -19.56 -3.57 2.47
C ASP A 188 -18.09 -3.72 2.89
N ILE A 189 -17.14 -3.17 2.11
CA ILE A 189 -15.71 -3.35 2.42
C ILE A 189 -15.14 -2.17 3.19
N LYS A 190 -14.76 -2.41 4.46
CA LYS A 190 -14.08 -1.40 5.32
C LYS A 190 -12.60 -1.22 4.98
N GLY A 191 -12.05 -2.14 4.20
CA GLY A 191 -10.67 -2.17 3.82
C GLY A 191 -10.38 -3.40 2.97
N PHE A 192 -9.25 -3.39 2.30
CA PHE A 192 -8.77 -4.51 1.51
C PHE A 192 -7.27 -4.73 1.72
N SER A 193 -6.83 -5.94 1.44
CA SER A 193 -5.42 -6.34 1.39
C SER A 193 -5.22 -7.26 0.19
N VAL A 194 -4.35 -6.86 -0.73
CA VAL A 194 -3.97 -7.60 -1.93
C VAL A 194 -2.47 -7.86 -1.85
N LYS A 195 -2.09 -9.12 -1.67
CA LYS A 195 -0.71 -9.57 -1.84
C LYS A 195 -0.52 -9.99 -3.29
N TYR A 196 0.56 -9.57 -3.92
CA TYR A 196 0.85 -9.88 -5.31
C TYR A 196 2.24 -10.50 -5.43
N TYR A 197 2.46 -11.27 -6.49
CA TYR A 197 3.73 -11.96 -6.74
C TYR A 197 3.88 -12.25 -8.23
N LYS A 198 5.12 -12.47 -8.69
CA LYS A 198 5.37 -12.88 -10.06
C LYS A 198 4.60 -14.16 -10.38
N ARG A 199 3.93 -14.22 -11.53
CA ARG A 199 3.11 -15.36 -11.96
C ARG A 199 3.87 -16.68 -11.97
N SER A 200 5.19 -16.65 -12.19
CA SER A 200 6.09 -17.82 -12.12
C SER A 200 6.41 -18.30 -10.69
N ALA A 201 6.18 -17.50 -9.65
CA ALA A 201 6.59 -17.81 -8.28
C ALA A 201 6.00 -19.10 -7.72
N PRO A 202 4.69 -19.42 -7.87
CA PRO A 202 4.15 -20.70 -7.41
C PRO A 202 4.86 -21.91 -8.03
N ILE A 203 5.17 -21.84 -9.32
CA ILE A 203 5.81 -22.93 -10.08
C ILE A 203 7.26 -23.12 -9.59
N VAL A 204 8.01 -22.03 -9.45
CA VAL A 204 9.39 -22.06 -8.92
C VAL A 204 9.41 -22.63 -7.50
N LEU A 205 8.46 -22.23 -6.66
CA LEU A 205 8.30 -22.73 -5.31
C LEU A 205 8.04 -24.25 -5.31
N THR A 206 7.19 -24.73 -6.22
CA THR A 206 6.95 -26.18 -6.39
C THR A 206 8.24 -26.92 -6.72
N TYR A 207 9.03 -26.46 -7.70
CA TYR A 207 10.30 -27.09 -8.05
C TYR A 207 11.30 -27.11 -6.88
N PHE A 208 11.35 -26.02 -6.11
CA PHE A 208 12.22 -25.97 -4.94
C PHE A 208 11.82 -27.03 -3.89
N PHE A 209 10.53 -27.15 -3.58
CA PHE A 209 10.04 -28.12 -2.62
C PHE A 209 10.17 -29.57 -3.11
N THR A 210 10.02 -29.84 -4.41
CA THR A 210 10.21 -31.20 -4.94
C THR A 210 11.66 -31.63 -4.83
N ILE A 211 12.63 -30.77 -5.17
CA ILE A 211 14.06 -31.06 -5.01
C ILE A 211 14.39 -31.32 -3.53
N LEU A 212 13.91 -30.46 -2.64
CA LEU A 212 14.12 -30.60 -1.21
C LEU A 212 13.54 -31.92 -0.66
N ALA A 213 12.34 -32.30 -1.11
CA ALA A 213 11.69 -33.54 -0.71
C ALA A 213 12.47 -34.78 -1.19
N VAL A 214 12.99 -34.76 -2.42
CA VAL A 214 13.83 -35.85 -2.96
C VAL A 214 15.13 -35.98 -2.17
N ALA A 215 15.81 -34.87 -1.87
CA ALA A 215 17.02 -34.88 -1.05
C ALA A 215 16.75 -35.43 0.36
N ALA A 216 15.67 -34.99 1.00
CA ALA A 216 15.26 -35.47 2.31
C ALA A 216 14.96 -37.00 2.29
N MET A 217 14.26 -37.48 1.26
CA MET A 217 13.99 -38.91 1.05
C MET A 217 15.28 -39.73 0.89
N LEU A 218 16.26 -39.23 0.13
CA LEU A 218 17.55 -39.91 -0.05
C LEU A 218 18.31 -40.04 1.28
N VAL A 219 18.39 -38.95 2.05
CA VAL A 219 19.06 -38.94 3.37
C VAL A 219 18.36 -39.87 4.35
N LEU A 220 17.03 -39.82 4.42
CA LEU A 220 16.22 -40.71 5.26
C LEU A 220 16.42 -42.17 4.89
N THR A 221 16.42 -42.49 3.59
CA THR A 221 16.65 -43.84 3.07
C THR A 221 18.05 -44.33 3.46
N TYR A 222 19.09 -43.51 3.24
CA TYR A 222 20.46 -43.84 3.62
C TYR A 222 20.60 -44.13 5.12
N TYR A 223 20.02 -43.29 5.98
CA TYR A 223 20.06 -43.49 7.43
C TYR A 223 19.30 -44.74 7.87
N ARG A 224 18.14 -45.03 7.28
CA ARG A 224 17.37 -46.24 7.59
C ARG A 224 18.15 -47.50 7.23
N LEU A 225 18.77 -47.54 6.05
CA LEU A 225 19.60 -48.67 5.63
C LEU A 225 20.81 -48.84 6.55
N LYS A 226 21.50 -47.74 6.91
CA LYS A 226 22.64 -47.79 7.83
C LYS A 226 22.25 -48.31 9.22
N MET A 227 21.12 -47.87 9.77
CA MET A 227 20.61 -48.38 11.05
C MET A 227 20.24 -49.86 11.00
N GLN A 228 19.64 -50.33 9.89
CA GLN A 228 19.34 -51.76 9.72
C GLN A 228 20.61 -52.61 9.69
N VAL A 229 21.65 -52.15 9.00
CA VAL A 229 22.96 -52.83 8.97
C VAL A 229 23.57 -52.88 10.38
N LEU A 230 23.51 -51.78 11.14
CA LEU A 230 24.02 -51.74 12.51
C LEU A 230 23.22 -52.64 13.47
N ARG A 231 21.89 -52.75 13.32
CA ARG A 231 21.05 -53.67 14.11
C ARG A 231 21.41 -55.14 13.84
N LYS A 232 21.52 -55.53 12.55
CA LYS A 232 21.92 -56.89 12.19
C LYS A 232 23.27 -57.30 12.78
N ARG A 233 24.25 -56.38 12.86
CA ARG A 233 25.54 -56.65 13.51
C ARG A 233 25.47 -56.75 15.03
N ARG A 234 24.45 -56.18 15.69
CA ARG A 234 24.24 -56.31 17.14
C ARG A 234 23.55 -57.61 17.52
N GLU A 235 22.59 -58.06 16.72
CA GLU A 235 21.78 -59.26 16.98
C GLU A 235 22.48 -60.54 16.52
N GLY A 236 23.42 -60.45 15.56
CA GLY A 236 24.24 -61.57 15.09
C GLY A 236 25.47 -61.87 15.94
N ARG A 237 25.43 -61.57 17.24
CA ARG A 237 26.48 -61.90 18.22
C ARG A 237 25.87 -62.61 19.41
#